data_AF-A0A3D3EYC2-F1
#
_entry.id   AF-A0A3D3EYC2-F1
#
_cell.length_a   1.000
_cell.length_b   1.000
_cell.length_c   1.000
_cell.angle_alpha   90.00
_cell.angle_beta   90.00
_cell.angle_gamma   90.00
#
_symmetry.space_group_name_H-M   'P 1'
#
loop_
_entity.id
_entity.type
_entity.pdbx_description
1 polymer ?
#
loop_
_entity_poly.entity_id
_entity_poly.type
_entity_poly.pdbx_seq_one_letter_code
_entity_poly.pdbx_strand_id
1 'polypeptide(L)'
;STENWSRPKEEVQGLLKLLKEFLIDEIPELNEQNILVDFVGSEQGLDSQYLAEIRALAAQTHSNTGMKVNIAFNYGGRLEIIEAIKKL
;
A
#
# COMPACT_ATOMS: atom_id res chain seq x y z
N SER A 1 10.76 -0.43 1.59
CA SER A 1 11.82 0.54 1.25
C SER A 1 12.00 0.57 -0.25
N THR A 2 12.35 1.71 -0.85
CA THR A 2 12.84 1.78 -2.25
C THR A 2 14.04 0.85 -2.50
N GLU A 3 14.77 0.51 -1.44
CA GLU A 3 15.86 -0.47 -1.45
C GLU A 3 15.39 -1.91 -1.72
N ASN A 4 14.09 -2.21 -1.57
CA ASN A 4 13.57 -3.53 -1.93
C ASN A 4 13.55 -3.76 -3.45
N TRP A 5 13.65 -2.71 -4.27
CA TRP A 5 13.67 -2.84 -5.73
C TRP A 5 14.99 -3.35 -6.31
N SER A 6 16.08 -3.37 -5.51
CA SER A 6 17.33 -4.01 -5.92
C SER A 6 17.33 -5.53 -5.68
N ARG A 7 16.26 -6.09 -5.09
CA ARG A 7 16.09 -7.53 -4.92
C ARG A 7 15.65 -8.19 -6.23
N PRO A 8 15.84 -9.52 -6.39
CA PRO A 8 15.35 -10.25 -7.55
C PRO A 8 13.85 -10.01 -7.78
N LYS A 9 13.45 -9.84 -9.05
CA LYS A 9 12.05 -9.52 -9.41
C LYS A 9 11.04 -10.52 -8.85
N GLU A 10 11.40 -11.80 -8.84
CA GLU A 10 10.58 -12.89 -8.32
C GLU A 10 10.30 -12.74 -6.81
N GLU A 11 11.30 -12.29 -6.04
CA GLU A 11 11.14 -12.05 -4.60
C GLU A 11 10.19 -10.87 -4.34
N VAL A 12 10.36 -9.78 -5.10
CA VAL A 12 9.48 -8.61 -5.01
C VAL A 12 8.04 -8.99 -5.35
N GLN A 13 7.83 -9.77 -6.42
CA GLN A 13 6.51 -10.27 -6.79
C GLN A 13 5.89 -11.18 -5.72
N GLY A 14 6.70 -12.04 -5.09
CA GLY A 14 6.26 -12.88 -3.97
C GLY A 14 5.76 -12.05 -2.78
N LEU A 15 6.48 -10.98 -2.41
CA LEU A 15 6.08 -10.09 -1.33
C LEU A 15 4.77 -9.34 -1.64
N LEU A 16 4.61 -8.85 -2.88
CA LEU A 16 3.39 -8.17 -3.31
C LEU A 16 2.19 -9.12 -3.30
N LYS A 17 2.39 -10.37 -3.72
CA LYS A 17 1.36 -11.42 -3.67
C LYS A 17 0.92 -11.70 -2.24
N LEU A 18 1.86 -11.92 -1.32
CA LEU A 18 1.57 -12.17 0.10
C LEU A 18 0.80 -11.01 0.73
N LEU A 19 1.19 -9.77 0.43
CA LEU A 19 0.47 -8.59 0.92
C LEU A 19 -0.96 -8.54 0.41
N LYS A 20 -1.18 -8.86 -0.87
CA LYS A 20 -2.54 -8.90 -1.44
C LYS A 20 -3.39 -9.97 -0.77
N GLU A 21 -2.86 -11.18 -0.57
CA GLU A 21 -3.56 -12.26 0.12
C GLU A 21 -3.94 -11.85 1.55
N PHE A 22 -2.99 -11.30 2.30
CA PHE A 22 -3.25 -10.74 3.62
C PHE A 22 -4.37 -9.68 3.62
N LEU A 23 -4.34 -8.73 2.68
CA LEU A 23 -5.38 -7.69 2.60
C LEU A 23 -6.76 -8.25 2.27
N ILE A 24 -6.85 -9.30 1.45
CA ILE A 24 -8.13 -9.95 1.13
C ILE A 24 -8.73 -10.57 2.39
N ASP A 25 -7.90 -11.21 3.20
CA ASP A 25 -8.35 -11.95 4.39
C ASP A 25 -8.69 -11.00 5.56
N GLU A 26 -7.92 -9.92 5.74
CA GLU A 26 -8.00 -9.08 6.94
C GLU A 26 -8.91 -7.85 6.81
N ILE A 27 -9.12 -7.32 5.59
CA ILE A 27 -9.96 -6.13 5.38
C ILE A 27 -11.38 -6.27 5.97
N PRO A 28 -12.07 -7.42 5.84
CA PRO A 28 -13.38 -7.59 6.48
C PRO A 28 -13.33 -7.39 8.00
N GLU A 29 -12.34 -7.99 8.68
CA GLU A 29 -12.18 -7.87 10.13
C GLU A 29 -11.81 -6.42 10.52
N LEU A 30 -10.87 -5.80 9.81
CA LEU A 30 -10.52 -4.39 10.03
C LEU A 30 -11.72 -3.46 9.86
N ASN A 31 -12.59 -3.78 8.89
CA ASN A 31 -13.82 -3.02 8.67
C ASN A 31 -14.80 -3.16 9.85
N GLU A 32 -15.01 -4.38 10.36
CA GLU A 32 -15.83 -4.64 11.54
C GLU A 32 -15.30 -3.91 12.79
N GLN A 33 -13.98 -3.75 12.90
CA GLN A 33 -13.31 -3.00 13.97
C GLN A 33 -13.32 -1.48 13.76
N ASN A 34 -14.02 -0.96 12.74
CA ASN A 34 -14.07 0.47 12.38
C ASN A 34 -12.68 1.07 12.12
N ILE A 35 -11.78 0.28 11.53
CA ILE A 35 -10.43 0.72 11.15
C ILE A 35 -10.45 1.18 9.69
N LEU A 36 -9.87 2.34 9.39
CA LEU A 36 -9.67 2.85 8.04
C LEU A 36 -8.27 2.45 7.56
N VAL A 37 -8.19 1.74 6.44
CA VAL A 37 -6.93 1.37 5.79
C VAL A 37 -6.66 2.32 4.63
N ASP A 38 -5.44 2.86 4.58
CA ASP A 38 -5.00 3.76 3.52
C ASP A 38 -3.58 3.39 3.06
N PHE A 39 -3.20 3.82 1.85
CA PHE A 39 -1.89 3.55 1.28
C PHE A 39 -1.09 4.84 1.12
N VAL A 40 0.19 4.82 1.52
CA VAL A 40 1.09 5.97 1.45
C VAL A 40 2.40 5.62 0.77
N GLY A 41 3.11 6.62 0.24
CA GLY A 41 4.39 6.46 -0.45
C GLY A 41 4.28 6.51 -1.98
N SER A 42 5.31 6.02 -2.68
CA SER A 42 5.41 6.12 -4.15
C SER A 42 4.85 4.89 -4.83
N GLU A 43 4.07 5.08 -5.89
CA GLU A 43 3.50 3.99 -6.68
C GLU A 43 4.43 3.54 -7.82
N GLN A 44 5.61 4.15 -7.94
CA GLN A 44 6.58 3.82 -8.97
C GLN A 44 7.02 2.36 -8.90
N GLY A 45 6.94 1.66 -10.03
CA GLY A 45 7.35 0.26 -10.16
C GLY A 45 6.28 -0.76 -9.79
N LEU A 46 5.13 -0.34 -9.23
CA LEU A 46 3.99 -1.22 -9.01
C LEU A 46 3.15 -1.32 -10.29
N ASP A 47 2.65 -2.52 -10.55
CA ASP A 47 1.75 -2.77 -11.67
C ASP A 47 0.41 -2.04 -11.44
N SER A 48 -0.13 -1.40 -12.48
CA SER A 48 -1.37 -0.63 -12.38
C SER A 48 -2.58 -1.47 -11.99
N GLN A 49 -2.63 -2.74 -12.41
CA GLN A 49 -3.69 -3.65 -12.02
C GLN A 49 -3.58 -3.98 -10.53
N TYR A 50 -2.37 -4.26 -10.04
CA TYR A 50 -2.13 -4.50 -8.61
C TYR A 50 -2.58 -3.31 -7.75
N LEU A 51 -2.22 -2.09 -8.15
CA LEU A 51 -2.64 -0.86 -7.47
C LEU A 51 -4.17 -0.69 -7.44
N ALA A 52 -4.85 -1.00 -8.54
CA ALA A 52 -6.31 -0.91 -8.61
C ALA A 52 -6.96 -1.91 -7.65
N GLU A 53 -6.46 -3.14 -7.58
CA GLU A 53 -6.99 -4.20 -6.73
C GLU A 53 -6.82 -3.87 -5.24
N ILE A 54 -5.62 -3.48 -4.80
CA ILE A 54 -5.39 -3.14 -3.38
C ILE A 54 -6.19 -1.90 -2.96
N ARG A 55 -6.32 -0.89 -3.83
CA ARG A 55 -7.15 0.30 -3.53
C ARG A 55 -8.62 -0.05 -3.43
N ALA A 56 -9.13 -0.96 -4.27
CA ALA A 56 -10.49 -1.44 -4.17
C ALA A 56 -10.75 -2.20 -2.86
N LEU A 57 -9.75 -2.93 -2.35
CA LEU A 57 -9.81 -3.55 -1.02
C LEU A 57 -9.88 -2.49 0.08
N ALA A 58 -8.94 -1.54 0.12
CA ALA A 58 -8.94 -0.49 1.12
C ALA A 58 -10.21 0.39 1.10
N ALA A 59 -10.76 0.67 -0.09
CA ALA A 59 -11.98 1.44 -0.30
C ALA A 59 -13.17 0.97 0.57
N GLN A 60 -13.22 -0.32 0.90
CA GLN A 60 -14.26 -0.90 1.75
C GLN A 60 -14.27 -0.33 3.17
N THR A 61 -13.14 0.23 3.63
CA THR A 61 -12.96 0.80 4.97
C THR A 61 -13.03 2.33 5.01
N HIS A 62 -13.25 3.03 3.88
CA HIS A 62 -13.16 4.49 3.82
C HIS A 62 -14.27 5.24 4.58
N SER A 63 -15.39 4.57 4.89
CA SER A 63 -16.44 5.13 5.75
C SER A 63 -16.09 5.07 7.24
N ASN A 64 -15.01 4.37 7.60
CA ASN A 64 -14.65 4.15 8.99
C ASN A 64 -14.02 5.41 9.60
N THR A 65 -14.28 5.60 10.89
CA THR A 65 -13.87 6.79 11.64
C THR A 65 -12.98 6.48 12.83
N GLY A 66 -12.65 5.20 13.04
CA GLY A 66 -11.77 4.75 14.11
C GLY A 66 -10.30 4.90 13.75
N MET A 67 -9.50 3.89 14.11
CA MET A 67 -8.05 3.93 13.89
C MET A 67 -7.73 3.96 12.40
N LYS A 68 -6.75 4.78 12.01
CA LYS A 68 -6.22 4.81 10.64
C LYS A 68 -4.92 4.01 10.56
N VAL A 69 -4.89 2.99 9.69
CA VAL A 69 -3.71 2.20 9.37
C VAL A 69 -3.20 2.62 8.00
N ASN A 70 -1.98 3.15 7.95
CA ASN A 70 -1.33 3.52 6.70
C ASN A 70 -0.32 2.44 6.29
N ILE A 71 -0.52 1.84 5.13
CA ILE A 71 0.38 0.86 4.53
C ILE A 71 1.32 1.59 3.57
N ALA A 72 2.62 1.56 3.87
CA ALA A 72 3.60 2.34 3.15
C ALA A 72 4.27 1.55 2.00
N PHE A 73 3.97 1.89 0.75
CA PHE A 73 4.61 1.34 -0.44
C PHE A 73 5.81 2.16 -0.88
N ASN A 74 6.87 1.48 -1.30
CA ASN A 74 8.10 2.10 -1.82
C ASN A 74 8.57 3.27 -0.95
N TYR A 75 8.36 3.14 0.36
CA TYR A 75 8.61 4.18 1.31
C TYR A 75 10.11 4.32 1.50
N GLY A 76 10.66 5.42 0.99
CA GLY A 76 12.03 5.85 1.21
C GLY A 76 12.00 7.35 1.40
N GLY A 77 12.33 7.82 2.60
CA GLY A 77 12.14 9.24 2.98
C GLY A 77 12.79 10.24 2.02
N ARG A 78 13.87 9.85 1.33
CA ARG A 78 14.52 10.68 0.30
C ARG A 78 13.66 10.84 -0.97
N LEU A 79 12.97 9.79 -1.41
CA LEU A 79 12.10 9.85 -2.59
C LEU A 79 10.86 10.71 -2.28
N GLU A 80 10.31 10.58 -1.07
CA GLU A 80 9.13 11.32 -0.63
C GLU A 80 9.39 12.84 -0.57
N ILE A 81 10.55 13.27 -0.07
CA ILE A 81 10.97 14.69 -0.10
C ILE A 81 11.10 15.19 -1.55
N ILE A 82 11.68 14.40 -2.45
CA ILE A 82 11.83 14.79 -3.86
C ILE A 82 10.46 14.89 -4.55
N GLU A 83 9.56 13.94 -4.33
CA GLU A 83 8.21 13.97 -4.90
C GLU A 83 7.38 15.14 -4.35
N ALA A 84 7.51 15.45 -3.05
CA ALA A 84 6.84 16.59 -2.44
C ALA A 84 7.33 17.92 -3.05
N ILE A 85 8.64 18.08 -3.24
CA ILE A 85 9.22 19.28 -3.89
C ILE A 85 8.77 19.40 -5.35
N LYS A 86 8.65 18.29 -6.09
CA LYS A 86 8.16 18.30 -7.49
C LYS A 86 6.68 18.66 -7.64
N LYS A 87 5.90 18.54 -6.56
CA LYS A 87 4.46 18.85 -6.53
C LYS A 87 4.17 20.30 -6.07
N LEU A 88 5.20 21.06 -5.69
CA LEU A 88 5.15 22.51 -5.48
C LEU A 88 5.36 23.24 -6.82
#